data_AF-A0A505D4D7-F1
#
_entry.id   AF-A0A505D4D7-F1
#
_cell.length_a   1.000
_cell.length_b   1.000
_cell.length_c   1.000
_cell.angle_alpha   90.00
_cell.angle_beta   90.00
_cell.angle_gamma   90.00
#
_symmetry.space_group_name_H-M   'P 1'
#
loop_
_entity.id
_entity.type
_entity.pdbx_description
1 polymer ?
#
loop_
_entity_poly.entity_id
_entity_poly.type
_entity_poly.pdbx_seq_one_letter_code
_entity_poly.pdbx_strand_id
1 'polypeptide(L)'
;MDLQGKTVVLMGRFYGLSQAEAKAGLEALGARVTKTVSGKTDLIFRSHDVAGRKIGAASQLGIPVYDWKTLRALLKQAAEASAGDRPGADGAGTFVDHASLASAADPDALLGVLREADWSAFVSEWDLLPLRDRLQELEQTHGVTEVHRFATERIRSLDAAAASVRPLHRDR
;
A
#
# COMPACT_ATOMS: atom_id res chain seq x y z
N MET A 1 -1.86 13.64 10.40
CA MET A 1 -2.39 13.22 11.71
C MET A 1 -1.24 12.53 12.42
N ASP A 2 -0.63 13.14 13.43
CA ASP A 2 0.53 12.54 14.09
C ASP A 2 0.04 11.46 15.07
N LEU A 3 0.39 10.20 14.77
CA LEU A 3 0.00 9.02 15.53
C LEU A 3 1.16 8.49 16.40
N GLN A 4 2.32 9.18 16.38
CA GLN A 4 3.51 8.74 17.09
C GLN A 4 3.28 8.78 18.61
N GLY A 5 3.44 7.63 19.26
CA GLY A 5 3.28 7.47 20.70
C GLY A 5 1.83 7.44 21.20
N LYS A 6 0.82 7.56 20.32
CA LYS A 6 -0.59 7.52 20.73
C LYS A 6 -1.10 6.09 20.88
N THR A 7 -2.02 5.88 21.84
CA THR A 7 -2.64 4.57 22.04
C THR A 7 -3.93 4.46 21.23
N VAL A 8 -3.96 3.50 20.31
CA VAL A 8 -5.08 3.25 19.42
C VAL A 8 -5.81 1.97 19.84
N VAL A 9 -7.14 2.02 19.93
CA VAL A 9 -7.96 0.84 20.22
C VAL A 9 -8.84 0.48 19.03
N LEU A 10 -8.77 -0.78 18.62
CA LEU A 10 -9.61 -1.35 17.58
C LEU A 10 -10.87 -1.94 18.21
N MET A 11 -12.02 -1.27 18.02
CA MET A 11 -13.31 -1.72 18.54
C MET A 11 -14.15 -2.39 17.46
N GLY A 12 -14.32 -3.71 17.58
CA GLY A 12 -15.19 -4.51 16.73
C GLY A 12 -14.47 -5.69 16.07
N ARG A 13 -15.25 -6.49 15.32
CA ARG A 13 -14.73 -7.55 14.46
C ARG A 13 -14.56 -6.94 13.06
N PHE A 14 -13.37 -7.03 12.51
CA PHE A 14 -13.08 -6.56 11.15
C PHE A 14 -13.15 -7.78 10.24
N TYR A 15 -14.10 -7.81 9.33
CA TYR A 15 -14.16 -8.81 8.28
C TYR A 15 -13.25 -8.36 7.14
N GLY A 16 -12.25 -9.17 6.78
CA GLY A 16 -11.30 -8.87 5.70
C GLY A 16 -10.02 -8.12 6.10
N LEU A 17 -9.81 -7.82 7.39
CA LEU A 17 -8.56 -7.22 7.88
C LEU A 17 -8.24 -7.78 9.27
N SER A 18 -7.16 -8.53 9.38
CA SER A 18 -6.75 -9.13 10.65
C SER A 18 -6.24 -8.04 11.60
N GLN A 19 -6.48 -8.20 12.90
CA GLN A 19 -5.94 -7.28 13.91
C GLN A 19 -4.41 -7.17 13.82
N ALA A 20 -3.73 -8.22 13.36
CA ALA A 20 -2.29 -8.23 13.11
C ALA A 20 -1.89 -7.24 12.02
N GLU A 21 -2.60 -7.21 10.89
CA GLU A 21 -2.36 -6.28 9.76
C GLU A 21 -2.58 -4.83 10.19
N ALA A 22 -3.70 -4.57 10.87
CA ALA A 22 -4.00 -3.24 11.39
C ALA A 22 -2.97 -2.78 12.44
N LYS A 23 -2.52 -3.71 13.30
CA LYS A 23 -1.48 -3.46 14.30
C LYS A 23 -0.15 -3.14 13.63
N ALA A 24 0.28 -3.94 12.66
CA ALA A 24 1.55 -3.76 11.96
C ALA A 24 1.64 -2.38 11.29
N GLY A 25 0.61 -1.97 10.55
CA GLY A 25 0.68 -0.66 9.88
C GLY A 25 0.46 0.53 10.80
N LEU A 26 -0.23 0.38 11.93
CA LEU A 26 -0.30 1.42 12.96
C LEU A 26 1.02 1.52 13.75
N GLU A 27 1.68 0.40 14.02
CA GLU A 27 3.02 0.37 14.64
C GLU A 27 4.08 0.98 13.71
N ALA A 28 3.97 0.76 12.40
CA ALA A 28 4.82 1.43 11.40
C ALA A 28 4.68 2.96 11.44
N LEU A 29 3.48 3.46 11.77
CA LEU A 29 3.21 4.89 11.99
C LEU A 29 3.61 5.39 13.39
N GLY A 30 4.19 4.52 14.24
CA GLY A 30 4.61 4.85 15.61
C GLY A 30 3.48 4.80 16.64
N ALA A 31 2.30 4.25 16.30
CA ALA A 31 1.16 4.14 17.20
C ALA A 31 1.13 2.80 17.95
N ARG A 32 0.61 2.79 19.18
CA ARG A 32 0.49 1.57 19.99
C ARG A 32 -0.93 1.02 19.94
N VAL A 33 -1.13 -0.14 19.32
CA VAL A 33 -2.45 -0.77 19.21
C VAL A 33 -2.77 -1.65 20.41
N THR A 34 -3.93 -1.42 21.02
CA THR A 34 -4.44 -2.22 22.13
C THR A 34 -5.87 -2.70 21.86
N LYS A 35 -6.25 -3.83 22.46
CA LYS A 35 -7.55 -4.50 22.25
C LYS A 35 -8.61 -4.13 23.30
N THR A 36 -8.20 -3.37 24.31
CA THR A 36 -9.01 -3.03 25.47
C THR A 36 -9.03 -1.52 25.62
N VAL A 37 -10.23 -0.94 25.71
CA VAL A 37 -10.38 0.46 26.10
C VAL A 37 -9.83 0.63 27.52
N SER A 38 -8.74 1.38 27.63
CA SER A 38 -8.11 1.71 28.90
C SER A 38 -8.05 3.23 29.06
N GLY A 39 -7.84 3.73 30.28
CA GLY A 39 -7.82 5.17 30.55
C GLY A 39 -6.73 5.96 29.83
N LYS A 40 -5.81 5.28 29.12
CA LYS A 40 -4.74 5.86 28.28
C LYS A 40 -5.06 5.84 26.78
N THR A 41 -6.31 5.60 26.39
CA THR A 41 -6.69 5.49 24.98
C THR A 41 -6.88 6.87 24.37
N ASP A 42 -6.05 7.22 23.39
CA ASP A 42 -6.15 8.50 22.66
C ASP A 42 -7.09 8.43 21.46
N LEU A 43 -7.18 7.26 20.81
CA LEU A 43 -7.96 7.07 19.59
C LEU A 43 -8.66 5.71 19.58
N ILE A 44 -9.87 5.68 19.02
CA ILE A 44 -10.62 4.45 18.81
C ILE A 44 -10.99 4.33 17.33
N PHE A 45 -10.70 3.20 16.69
CA PHE A 45 -11.22 2.88 15.37
C PHE A 45 -12.32 1.83 15.49
N ARG A 46 -13.50 2.15 14.94
CA ARG A 46 -14.67 1.25 14.94
C ARG A 46 -14.80 0.49 13.63
N SER A 47 -15.26 -0.76 13.72
CA SER A 47 -15.75 -1.52 12.56
C SER A 47 -17.18 -1.07 12.19
N HIS A 48 -17.54 -1.23 10.92
CA HIS A 48 -18.87 -0.94 10.37
C HIS A 48 -20.00 -1.69 11.10
N ASP A 49 -19.70 -2.84 11.70
CA ASP A 49 -20.67 -3.73 12.37
C ASP A 49 -21.02 -3.30 13.81
N VAL A 50 -20.36 -2.26 14.36
CA VAL A 50 -20.59 -1.85 15.75
C VAL A 50 -21.81 -0.94 15.84
N ALA A 51 -22.97 -1.54 16.15
CA ALA A 51 -24.18 -0.81 16.52
C ALA A 51 -23.94 0.09 17.75
N GLY A 52 -24.50 1.31 17.71
CA GLY A 52 -24.19 2.45 18.59
C GLY A 52 -24.32 2.27 20.11
N ARG A 53 -24.66 1.08 20.62
CA ARG A 53 -24.79 0.80 22.06
C ARG A 53 -23.45 0.74 22.82
N LYS A 54 -22.32 0.64 22.10
CA LYS A 54 -20.96 0.63 22.68
C LYS A 54 -20.16 1.92 22.46
N ILE A 55 -20.69 2.84 21.63
CA ILE A 55 -20.12 4.17 21.38
C ILE A 55 -20.30 5.06 22.62
N GLY A 56 -21.34 4.81 23.42
CA GLY A 56 -21.63 5.59 24.62
C GLY A 56 -20.47 5.66 25.62
N ALA A 57 -19.72 4.58 25.81
CA ALA A 57 -18.59 4.55 26.75
C ALA A 57 -17.37 5.35 26.25
N ALA A 58 -17.08 5.29 24.95
CA ALA A 58 -16.01 6.07 24.33
C ALA A 58 -16.34 7.56 24.27
N SER A 59 -17.60 7.88 23.94
CA SER A 59 -18.11 9.25 23.89
C SER A 59 -18.17 9.89 25.28
N GLN A 60 -18.46 9.11 26.34
CA GLN A 60 -18.43 9.57 27.73
C GLN A 60 -17.02 9.94 28.21
N LEU A 61 -15.98 9.30 27.65
CA LEU A 61 -14.58 9.59 27.97
C LEU A 61 -13.99 10.70 27.09
N GLY A 62 -14.73 11.24 26.12
CA GLY A 62 -14.26 12.29 25.21
C GLY A 62 -13.21 11.82 24.20
N ILE A 63 -13.14 10.51 23.91
CA ILE A 63 -12.13 9.94 23.01
C ILE A 63 -12.64 10.01 21.57
N PRO A 64 -11.86 10.54 20.61
CA PRO A 64 -12.25 10.61 19.21
C PRO A 64 -12.36 9.21 18.59
N VAL A 65 -13.51 8.94 17.96
CA VAL A 65 -13.82 7.67 17.30
C VAL A 65 -13.77 7.85 15.79
N TYR A 66 -12.93 7.06 15.14
CA TYR A 66 -12.74 7.05 13.69
C TYR A 66 -13.28 5.77 13.06
N ASP A 67 -13.65 5.88 11.80
CA ASP A 67 -14.18 4.76 11.04
C ASP A 67 -13.08 3.89 10.43
N TRP A 68 -13.40 2.64 10.14
CA TRP A 68 -12.48 1.70 9.49
C TRP A 68 -11.96 2.22 8.13
N LYS A 69 -12.76 3.02 7.41
CA LYS A 69 -12.33 3.69 6.18
C LYS A 69 -11.13 4.61 6.42
N THR A 70 -11.13 5.33 7.54
CA THR A 70 -10.03 6.23 7.93
C THR A 70 -8.77 5.42 8.26
N LEU A 71 -8.90 4.30 8.97
CA LEU A 71 -7.79 3.40 9.23
C LEU A 71 -7.16 2.88 7.92
N ARG A 72 -7.99 2.42 6.98
CA ARG A 72 -7.50 1.92 5.68
C ARG A 72 -6.82 3.01 4.85
N ALA A 73 -7.35 4.23 4.87
CA ALA A 73 -6.71 5.38 4.23
C ALA A 73 -5.35 5.69 4.86
N LEU A 74 -5.25 5.67 6.20
CA LEU A 74 -4.00 5.86 6.93
C LEU A 74 -2.98 4.76 6.63
N LEU A 75 -3.41 3.51 6.52
CA LEU A 75 -2.53 2.39 6.15
C LEU A 75 -2.03 2.52 4.70
N LYS A 76 -2.89 2.92 3.76
CA LYS A 76 -2.48 3.22 2.37
C LYS A 76 -1.47 4.36 2.34
N GLN A 77 -1.76 5.44 3.07
CA GLN A 77 -0.90 6.61 3.15
C GLN A 77 0.40 6.32 3.92
N ALA A 78 0.41 5.38 4.87
CA ALA A 78 1.63 4.90 5.53
C ALA A 78 2.51 4.08 4.59
N ALA A 79 1.89 3.25 3.74
CA ALA A 79 2.60 2.56 2.67
C ALA A 79 3.19 3.57 1.67
N GLU A 80 2.45 4.64 1.34
CA GLU A 80 2.92 5.71 0.46
C GLU A 80 3.99 6.61 1.11
N ALA A 81 3.88 6.90 2.41
CA ALA A 81 4.87 7.69 3.15
C ALA A 81 6.15 6.90 3.47
N SER A 82 6.04 5.58 3.61
CA SER A 82 7.19 4.66 3.75
C SER A 82 7.74 4.19 2.41
N ALA A 83 7.06 4.48 1.29
CA ALA A 83 7.57 4.24 -0.07
C ALA A 83 8.77 5.14 -0.42
N GLY A 84 9.18 6.03 0.48
CA GLY A 84 10.46 6.76 0.40
C GLY A 84 11.67 6.00 0.97
N ASP A 85 11.49 4.81 1.59
CA ASP A 85 12.59 4.04 2.16
C ASP A 85 12.56 2.59 1.64
N ARG A 86 13.28 2.35 0.54
CA ARG A 86 13.64 0.99 0.13
C ARG A 86 14.74 0.52 1.10
N PRO A 87 14.54 -0.51 1.93
CA PRO A 87 15.61 -1.01 2.78
C PRO A 87 16.68 -1.66 1.89
N GLY A 88 17.75 -0.93 1.62
CA GLY A 88 18.99 -1.42 1.00
C GLY A 88 18.89 -1.80 -0.47
N ALA A 89 19.04 -0.81 -1.38
CA ALA A 89 19.59 -1.07 -2.71
C ALA A 89 21.04 -0.60 -2.75
N ASP A 90 21.91 -1.32 -2.04
CA ASP A 90 23.34 -1.25 -2.25
C ASP A 90 23.64 -1.99 -3.59
N GLY A 91 23.55 -1.26 -4.71
CA GLY A 91 24.19 -1.64 -5.97
C GLY A 91 23.40 -2.43 -7.02
N ALA A 92 22.15 -2.85 -6.79
CA ALA A 92 21.31 -3.44 -7.85
C ALA A 92 20.28 -2.39 -8.32
N GLY A 93 20.30 -2.08 -9.62
CA GLY A 93 19.56 -0.98 -10.24
C GLY A 93 18.08 -0.89 -9.85
N THR A 94 17.54 0.33 -9.91
CA THR A 94 16.10 0.58 -9.76
C THR A 94 15.42 0.40 -11.11
N PHE A 95 14.29 -0.31 -11.17
CA PHE A 95 13.46 -0.45 -12.38
C PHE A 95 13.19 0.90 -13.05
N VAL A 96 12.59 1.82 -12.30
CA VAL A 96 12.38 3.21 -12.67
C VAL A 96 12.27 4.05 -11.41
N ASP A 97 12.78 5.27 -11.43
CA ASP A 97 12.53 6.22 -10.36
C ASP A 97 11.02 6.51 -10.25
N HIS A 98 10.44 6.29 -9.07
CA HIS A 98 9.00 6.42 -8.88
C HIS A 98 8.52 7.86 -9.05
N ALA A 99 9.36 8.86 -8.77
CA ALA A 99 9.03 10.26 -9.05
C ALA A 99 8.95 10.54 -10.55
N SER A 100 9.84 9.93 -11.35
CA SER A 100 9.82 10.00 -12.82
C SER A 100 8.58 9.33 -13.41
N LEU A 101 8.16 8.20 -12.84
CA LEU A 101 6.90 7.54 -13.21
C LEU A 101 5.67 8.40 -12.87
N ALA A 102 5.64 8.96 -11.65
CA ALA A 102 4.56 9.82 -11.18
C ALA A 102 4.47 11.15 -11.98
N SER A 103 5.59 11.69 -12.41
CA SER A 103 5.67 12.97 -13.13
C SER A 103 5.30 12.86 -14.63
N ALA A 104 5.11 11.66 -15.17
CA ALA A 104 4.81 11.46 -16.59
C ALA A 104 3.38 11.90 -16.92
N ALA A 105 3.19 13.16 -17.31
CA ALA A 105 1.89 13.78 -17.54
C ALA A 105 1.06 13.13 -18.66
N ASP A 106 1.73 12.63 -19.70
CA ASP A 106 1.12 12.09 -20.90
C ASP A 106 1.43 10.60 -21.10
N PRO A 107 0.58 9.85 -21.82
CA PRO A 107 0.82 8.43 -22.09
C PRO A 107 2.10 8.16 -22.88
N ASP A 108 2.50 9.09 -23.76
CA ASP A 108 3.75 8.97 -24.53
C ASP A 108 4.99 9.20 -23.65
N ALA A 109 4.94 10.16 -22.73
CA ALA A 109 5.98 10.38 -21.75
C ALA A 109 6.18 9.16 -20.84
N LEU A 110 5.08 8.56 -20.36
CA LEU A 110 5.15 7.33 -19.56
C LEU A 110 5.69 6.17 -20.39
N LEU A 111 5.29 6.05 -21.65
CA LEU A 111 5.80 5.02 -22.56
C LEU A 111 7.32 5.18 -22.78
N GLY A 112 7.83 6.39 -22.97
CA GLY A 112 9.26 6.68 -23.08
C GLY A 112 10.03 6.19 -21.85
N VAL A 113 9.56 6.59 -20.66
CA VAL A 113 10.13 6.17 -19.38
C VAL A 113 10.13 4.64 -19.25
N LEU A 114 9.02 3.97 -19.56
CA LEU A 114 8.92 2.51 -19.50
C LEU A 114 9.79 1.79 -20.54
N ARG A 115 10.15 2.43 -21.65
CA ARG A 115 11.04 1.85 -22.66
C ARG A 115 12.50 1.91 -22.23
N GLU A 116 12.88 2.94 -21.49
CA GLU A 116 14.23 3.12 -20.94
C GLU A 116 14.40 2.41 -19.58
N ALA A 117 13.29 2.08 -18.92
CA ALA A 117 13.27 1.40 -17.63
C ALA A 117 13.93 0.01 -17.67
N ASP A 118 14.60 -0.34 -16.58
CA ASP A 118 15.33 -1.59 -16.43
C ASP A 118 14.39 -2.68 -15.89
N TRP A 119 13.57 -3.27 -16.79
CA TRP A 119 12.57 -4.29 -16.43
C TRP A 119 13.18 -5.54 -15.74
N SER A 120 14.49 -5.75 -15.84
CA SER A 120 15.19 -6.81 -15.10
C SER A 120 15.23 -6.55 -13.58
N ALA A 121 15.13 -5.29 -13.17
CA ALA A 121 15.07 -4.86 -11.78
C ALA A 121 13.64 -4.64 -11.26
N PHE A 122 12.62 -4.95 -12.08
CA PHE A 122 11.21 -4.79 -11.72
C PHE A 122 10.81 -5.80 -10.64
N VAL A 123 10.26 -5.29 -9.53
CA VAL A 123 9.75 -6.11 -8.43
C VAL A 123 8.24 -5.86 -8.28
N SER A 124 7.44 -6.88 -8.59
CA SER A 124 5.97 -6.79 -8.58
C SER A 124 5.37 -6.33 -7.26
N GLU A 125 6.02 -6.59 -6.13
CA GLU A 125 5.54 -6.18 -4.80
C GLU A 125 5.64 -4.65 -4.60
N TRP A 126 6.62 -4.01 -5.24
CA TRP A 126 6.97 -2.61 -4.99
C TRP A 126 6.66 -1.69 -6.18
N ASP A 127 6.93 -2.16 -7.40
CA ASP A 127 6.81 -1.34 -8.62
C ASP A 127 5.43 -1.45 -9.28
N LEU A 128 4.68 -2.53 -9.02
CA LEU A 128 3.38 -2.74 -9.67
C LEU A 128 2.32 -1.74 -9.21
N LEU A 129 2.28 -1.43 -7.92
CA LEU A 129 1.31 -0.49 -7.33
C LEU A 129 1.45 0.92 -7.91
N PRO A 130 2.64 1.57 -7.88
CA PRO A 130 2.82 2.89 -8.46
C PRO A 130 2.62 2.88 -9.98
N LEU A 131 3.10 1.85 -10.68
CA LEU A 131 2.87 1.69 -12.12
C LEU A 131 1.37 1.62 -12.46
N ARG A 132 0.61 0.83 -11.70
CA ARG A 132 -0.83 0.67 -11.92
C ARG A 132 -1.60 1.94 -11.62
N ASP A 133 -1.25 2.64 -10.54
CA ASP A 133 -1.89 3.92 -10.19
C ASP A 133 -1.72 4.93 -11.33
N ARG A 134 -0.48 5.07 -11.86
CA ARG A 134 -0.21 5.97 -12.98
C ARG A 134 -0.94 5.57 -14.26
N LEU A 135 -0.97 4.29 -14.60
CA LEU A 135 -1.73 3.79 -15.76
C LEU A 135 -3.23 4.11 -15.61
N GLN A 136 -3.79 3.91 -14.40
CA GLN A 136 -5.20 4.17 -14.13
C GLN A 136 -5.56 5.67 -14.20
N GLU A 137 -4.65 6.57 -13.78
CA GLU A 137 -4.84 8.02 -13.95
C GLU A 137 -4.85 8.44 -15.43
N LEU A 138 -3.94 7.87 -16.22
CA LEU A 138 -3.86 8.13 -17.66
C LEU A 138 -5.05 7.53 -18.42
N GLU A 139 -5.55 6.36 -18.01
CA GLU A 139 -6.76 5.74 -18.55
C GLU A 139 -7.98 6.65 -18.37
N GLN A 140 -8.13 7.26 -17.20
CA GLN A 140 -9.26 8.17 -16.93
C GLN A 140 -9.25 9.41 -17.83
N THR A 141 -8.06 9.87 -18.22
CA THR A 141 -7.88 11.12 -18.96
C THR A 141 -7.81 10.91 -20.48
N HIS A 142 -7.12 9.86 -20.92
CA HIS A 142 -6.80 9.58 -22.33
C HIS A 142 -7.36 8.25 -22.85
N GLY A 143 -7.95 7.42 -21.98
CA GLY A 143 -8.38 6.06 -22.31
C GLY A 143 -7.24 5.04 -22.35
N VAL A 144 -7.56 3.82 -22.79
CA VAL A 144 -6.58 2.73 -22.92
C VAL A 144 -5.66 3.02 -24.11
N THR A 145 -4.41 3.33 -23.80
CA THR A 145 -3.36 3.74 -24.75
C THR A 145 -2.28 2.66 -24.92
N GLU A 146 -1.33 2.87 -25.84
CA GLU A 146 -0.24 1.91 -26.11
C GLU A 146 0.59 1.57 -24.88
N VAL A 147 0.74 2.51 -23.94
CA VAL A 147 1.45 2.30 -22.68
C VAL A 147 0.84 1.17 -21.84
N HIS A 148 -0.48 0.99 -21.89
CA HIS A 148 -1.19 -0.09 -21.17
C HIS A 148 -0.87 -1.45 -21.78
N ARG A 149 -0.91 -1.52 -23.11
CA ARG A 149 -0.54 -2.73 -23.87
C ARG A 149 0.91 -3.08 -23.57
N PHE A 150 1.81 -2.11 -23.67
CA PHE A 150 3.24 -2.31 -23.44
C PHE A 150 3.55 -2.80 -22.01
N ALA A 151 2.98 -2.15 -20.99
CA ALA A 151 3.18 -2.56 -19.60
C ALA A 151 2.68 -4.00 -19.35
N THR A 152 1.51 -4.35 -19.88
CA THR A 152 0.93 -5.69 -19.75
C THR A 152 1.80 -6.75 -20.44
N GLU A 153 2.26 -6.48 -21.66
CA GLU A 153 3.14 -7.39 -22.40
C GLU A 153 4.48 -7.59 -21.68
N ARG A 154 5.05 -6.53 -21.08
CA ARG A 154 6.30 -6.61 -20.33
C ARG A 154 6.16 -7.42 -19.05
N ILE A 155 5.12 -7.16 -18.24
CA ILE A 155 4.86 -7.92 -17.01
C ILE A 155 4.66 -9.40 -17.33
N ARG A 156 3.89 -9.73 -18.38
CA ARG A 156 3.69 -11.12 -18.82
C ARG A 156 4.99 -11.77 -19.30
N SER A 157 5.84 -11.02 -20.01
CA SER A 157 7.13 -11.52 -20.47
C SER A 157 8.09 -11.79 -19.30
N LEU A 158 8.07 -10.94 -18.27
CA LEU A 158 8.85 -11.15 -17.04
C LEU A 158 8.38 -12.37 -16.25
N ASP A 159 7.06 -12.56 -16.10
CA ASP A 159 6.49 -13.75 -15.47
C ASP A 159 6.87 -15.03 -16.25
N ALA A 160 6.81 -14.99 -17.58
CA ALA A 160 7.26 -16.09 -18.43
C ALA A 160 8.77 -16.36 -18.30
N ALA A 161 9.61 -15.32 -18.20
CA ALA A 161 11.05 -15.47 -17.99
C ALA A 161 11.37 -16.05 -16.60
N ALA A 162 10.69 -15.58 -15.55
CA ALA A 162 10.81 -16.11 -14.19
C ALA A 162 10.35 -17.57 -14.09
N ALA A 163 9.28 -17.93 -14.80
CA ALA A 163 8.81 -19.32 -14.89
C ALA A 163 9.80 -20.24 -15.64
N SER A 164 10.55 -19.71 -16.60
CA SER A 164 11.57 -20.46 -17.36
C SER A 164 12.87 -20.63 -16.57
N VAL A 165 13.19 -19.72 -15.65
CA VAL A 165 14.35 -19.76 -14.73
C VAL A 165 14.10 -20.64 -13.49
N ARG A 166 13.15 -21.58 -13.55
CA ARG A 166 13.00 -22.60 -12.52
C ARG A 166 13.91 -23.77 -12.88
N PRO A 167 15.08 -23.96 -12.23
CA PRO A 167 15.92 -25.13 -12.53
C PRO A 167 15.10 -26.37 -12.20
N LEU A 168 14.99 -27.29 -13.17
CA LEU A 168 14.62 -28.66 -12.89
C LEU A 168 15.62 -29.18 -11.87
N HIS A 169 15.23 -29.21 -10.59
CA HIS A 169 15.87 -30.08 -9.61
C HIS A 169 15.44 -31.50 -9.97
N ARG A 170 16.12 -32.04 -10.98
CA ARG A 170 16.12 -33.44 -11.38
C ARG A 170 17.29 -34.08 -10.66
N ASP A 171 17.00 -34.75 -9.56
CA ASP A 171 17.72 -35.89 -8.96
C ASP A 171 16.99 -36.15 -7.62
N ARG A 172 16.61 -37.35 -7.19
CA ARG A 172 16.99 -38.70 -7.57
C ARG A 172 15.99 -39.68 -6.95
#